data_AF-A0A975T169-F1
#
_entry.id   AF-A0A975T169-F1
#
_cell.length_a   1.000
_cell.length_b   1.000
_cell.length_c   1.000
_cell.angle_alpha   90.00
_cell.angle_beta   90.00
_cell.angle_gamma   90.00
#
_symmetry.space_group_name_H-M   'P 1'
#
loop_
_entity.id
_entity.type
_entity.pdbx_description
1 polymer ?
#
loop_
_entity_poly.entity_id
_entity_poly.type
_entity_poly.pdbx_seq_one_letter_code
_entity_poly.pdbx_strand_id
1 'polypeptide(L)'
;MPSPSRRGDDTYDALVIGAGPNGLVAANHLLDRGWSVLVLEEQATPGGAVRSDSEVAPGFVHDTFSAFYPLAAASPFIRDFHLEKHGLRWVHAPAVVGHPRADGSWALLHRSRHVTAGLMDHQHPGDGEAWLQLCSQWDRVGHHLVRALLSPFPPVRAGLGLATRLRSVGGLGFVQTLLSPATELGRDRFGGESPRLLLAGNAGHADIPLGSAGSGLMGLLLVMLGQTVGFPVPEGGAGSFAQALTRRIESLGGRVQCSTPVSGVNVDSGRATGVTTRHGDRFFARHAVIADVVASKLYGDLIPRGELPARTTRAMKRFQIDPSTIKVDWALDGPVPWSTRPPYDPGTVHIADSVDQMVEALGQVSANAIPARPFMLTGQMTTADPTRSPAGTESLWAYTHVPQHATRDAGAGDVRGTWDRDDLERFADRMQARMEKAAPGFGTRVSARRILGPHEMEARNANLVGGAINGGTAQLHQQLVFRPTPGLGRAETFLRGLYLGSSSAHPGGGVHGAPGMNAARAALAHARVRRFIRG
;
A
#
# COMPACT_ATOMS: atom_id res chain seq x y z
N MET A 1 -28.67 31.49 -29.96
CA MET A 1 -28.57 30.17 -29.28
C MET A 1 -27.79 29.24 -30.18
N PRO A 2 -26.58 28.80 -29.80
CA PRO A 2 -25.88 27.81 -30.60
C PRO A 2 -26.35 26.39 -30.26
N SER A 3 -26.48 25.60 -31.33
CA SER A 3 -26.89 24.19 -31.39
C SER A 3 -26.05 23.24 -30.51
N PRO A 4 -26.65 22.20 -29.88
CA PRO A 4 -25.91 21.18 -29.15
C PRO A 4 -25.35 20.14 -30.13
N SER A 5 -24.24 20.46 -30.79
CA SER A 5 -23.47 19.50 -31.57
C SER A 5 -22.27 18.99 -30.77
N ARG A 6 -22.35 17.74 -30.30
CA ARG A 6 -21.28 16.72 -30.10
C ARG A 6 -21.76 15.65 -29.10
N ARG A 7 -22.55 14.68 -29.55
CA ARG A 7 -22.82 13.43 -28.79
C ARG A 7 -21.72 12.36 -28.99
N GLY A 8 -20.72 12.62 -29.84
CA GLY A 8 -19.69 11.64 -30.24
C GLY A 8 -18.42 11.64 -29.39
N ASP A 9 -18.02 12.76 -28.80
CA ASP A 9 -16.67 12.93 -28.21
C ASP A 9 -16.55 12.47 -26.74
N ASP A 10 -17.68 12.29 -26.03
CA ASP A 10 -17.70 11.97 -24.60
C ASP A 10 -18.10 10.51 -24.29
N THR A 11 -18.03 9.62 -25.28
CA THR A 11 -18.36 8.20 -25.12
C THR A 11 -17.14 7.29 -25.25
N TYR A 12 -16.88 6.51 -24.20
CA TYR A 12 -15.75 5.59 -24.10
C TYR A 12 -16.22 4.16 -23.86
N ASP A 13 -15.42 3.16 -24.20
CA ASP A 13 -15.74 1.76 -23.84
C ASP A 13 -15.72 1.57 -22.33
N ALA A 14 -14.75 2.19 -21.66
CA ALA A 14 -14.72 2.29 -20.21
C ALA A 14 -14.37 3.67 -19.68
N LEU A 15 -14.94 3.99 -18.53
CA LEU A 15 -14.56 5.12 -17.69
C LEU A 15 -13.92 4.59 -16.41
N VAL A 16 -12.85 5.23 -15.94
CA VAL A 16 -12.20 4.93 -14.65
C VAL A 16 -12.30 6.17 -13.76
N ILE A 17 -12.86 6.00 -12.56
CA ILE A 17 -12.98 7.05 -11.54
C ILE A 17 -11.78 6.92 -10.61
N GLY A 18 -10.88 7.90 -10.62
CA GLY A 18 -9.63 7.92 -9.86
C GLY A 18 -8.43 7.42 -10.68
N ALA A 19 -7.33 8.16 -10.61
CA ALA A 19 -6.03 7.80 -11.20
C ALA A 19 -5.06 7.30 -10.14
N GLY A 20 -5.54 6.50 -9.18
CA GLY A 20 -4.69 5.72 -8.28
C GLY A 20 -3.98 4.58 -9.03
N PRO A 21 -3.01 3.90 -8.39
CA PRO A 21 -2.26 2.83 -9.03
C PRO A 21 -3.16 1.69 -9.53
N ASN A 22 -4.28 1.41 -8.88
CA ASN A 22 -5.20 0.37 -9.33
C ASN A 22 -6.00 0.81 -10.56
N GLY A 23 -6.55 2.03 -10.56
CA GLY A 23 -7.28 2.62 -11.69
C GLY A 23 -6.40 2.74 -12.93
N LEU A 24 -5.16 3.18 -12.76
CA LEU A 24 -4.17 3.25 -13.85
C LEU A 24 -3.80 1.87 -14.41
N VAL A 25 -3.69 0.84 -13.55
CA VAL A 25 -3.48 -0.55 -13.99
C VAL A 25 -4.70 -1.08 -14.74
N ALA A 26 -5.91 -0.79 -14.26
CA ALA A 26 -7.15 -1.16 -14.93
C ALA A 26 -7.24 -0.54 -16.33
N ALA A 27 -6.97 0.76 -16.44
CA ALA A 27 -7.00 1.49 -17.70
C ALA A 27 -6.00 0.93 -18.72
N ASN A 28 -4.74 0.74 -18.32
CA ASN A 28 -3.71 0.11 -19.15
C ASN A 28 -4.15 -1.28 -19.65
N HIS A 29 -4.72 -2.10 -18.76
CA HIS A 29 -5.17 -3.44 -19.15
C HIS A 29 -6.35 -3.44 -20.12
N LEU A 30 -7.27 -2.47 -20.02
CA LEU A 30 -8.38 -2.34 -20.95
C LEU A 30 -7.89 -1.85 -22.33
N LEU A 31 -6.96 -0.89 -22.35
CA LEU A 31 -6.34 -0.38 -23.58
C LEU A 31 -5.58 -1.46 -24.35
N ASP A 32 -4.85 -2.35 -23.64
CA ASP A 32 -4.20 -3.52 -24.26
C ASP A 32 -5.19 -4.44 -25.02
N ARG A 33 -6.49 -4.31 -24.75
CA ARG A 33 -7.58 -5.12 -25.33
C ARG A 33 -8.40 -4.31 -26.34
N GLY A 34 -7.90 -3.14 -26.73
CA GLY A 34 -8.48 -2.29 -27.77
C GLY A 34 -9.70 -1.49 -27.31
N TRP A 35 -9.94 -1.35 -26.00
CA TRP A 35 -11.01 -0.49 -25.49
C TRP A 35 -10.58 0.97 -25.50
N SER A 36 -11.47 1.90 -25.84
CA SER A 36 -11.26 3.31 -25.55
C SER A 36 -11.51 3.61 -24.07
N VAL A 37 -10.56 4.29 -23.41
CA VAL A 37 -10.60 4.51 -21.96
C VAL A 37 -10.35 5.98 -21.62
N LEU A 38 -11.19 6.52 -20.73
CA LEU A 38 -10.98 7.81 -20.06
C LEU A 38 -10.85 7.58 -18.55
N VAL A 39 -9.78 8.08 -17.97
CA VAL A 39 -9.56 8.14 -16.52
C VAL A 39 -9.86 9.56 -16.05
N LEU A 40 -10.69 9.69 -15.01
CA LEU A 40 -11.06 10.98 -14.41
C LEU A 40 -10.44 11.06 -13.00
N GLU A 41 -9.58 12.05 -12.79
CA GLU A 41 -8.87 12.29 -11.54
C GLU A 41 -9.30 13.62 -10.93
N GLU A 42 -9.61 13.61 -9.64
CA GLU A 42 -10.04 14.80 -8.90
C GLU A 42 -8.88 15.78 -8.68
N GLN A 43 -7.69 15.26 -8.38
CA GLN A 43 -6.49 16.05 -8.10
C GLN A 43 -5.87 16.62 -9.38
N ALA A 44 -4.99 17.61 -9.23
CA ALA A 44 -4.28 18.22 -10.35
C ALA A 44 -3.25 17.28 -11.02
N THR A 45 -2.88 16.18 -10.35
CA THR A 45 -1.92 15.20 -10.85
C THR A 45 -2.40 13.78 -10.56
N PRO A 46 -2.11 12.79 -11.43
CA PRO A 46 -2.45 11.40 -11.17
C PRO A 46 -1.57 10.78 -10.08
N GLY A 47 -2.01 9.66 -9.52
CA GLY A 47 -1.21 8.82 -8.62
C GLY A 47 -1.91 8.47 -7.30
N GLY A 48 -2.90 9.24 -6.87
CA GLY A 48 -3.60 9.00 -5.60
C GLY A 48 -2.60 8.95 -4.42
N ALA A 49 -2.46 7.78 -3.78
CA ALA A 49 -1.52 7.55 -2.69
C ALA A 49 -0.06 7.23 -3.14
N VAL A 50 0.22 7.37 -4.44
CA VAL A 50 1.55 7.19 -5.05
C VAL A 50 2.00 8.52 -5.61
N ARG A 51 2.34 9.45 -4.71
CA ARG A 51 2.68 10.85 -5.01
C ARG A 51 3.89 11.29 -4.20
N SER A 52 4.63 12.22 -4.77
CA SER A 52 5.75 12.90 -4.15
C SER A 52 5.68 14.39 -4.43
N ASP A 53 6.26 15.19 -3.54
CA ASP A 53 6.30 16.64 -3.63
C ASP A 53 7.61 17.18 -3.03
N SER A 54 7.82 18.49 -3.16
CA SER A 54 8.98 19.21 -2.63
C SER A 54 8.56 20.31 -1.64
N GLU A 55 7.48 20.10 -0.89
CA GLU A 55 6.91 21.13 -0.01
C GLU A 55 7.69 21.31 1.29
N VAL A 56 8.49 20.33 1.71
CA VAL A 56 9.18 20.34 3.02
C VAL A 56 10.36 21.32 3.02
N ALA A 57 11.20 21.27 1.99
CA ALA A 57 12.34 22.16 1.82
C ALA A 57 12.80 22.22 0.35
N PRO A 58 13.37 23.34 -0.12
CA PRO A 58 13.88 23.45 -1.48
C PRO A 58 14.92 22.36 -1.81
N GLY A 59 14.73 21.67 -2.94
CA GLY A 59 15.61 20.60 -3.40
C GLY A 59 15.39 19.25 -2.71
N PHE A 60 14.52 19.15 -1.70
CA PHE A 60 14.12 17.89 -1.11
C PHE A 60 12.85 17.36 -1.78
N VAL A 61 12.78 16.05 -1.98
CA VAL A 61 11.60 15.37 -2.50
C VAL A 61 11.15 14.30 -1.52
N HIS A 62 9.93 14.45 -1.01
CA HIS A 62 9.31 13.51 -0.07
C HIS A 62 8.15 12.80 -0.74
N ASP A 63 8.02 11.51 -0.50
CA ASP A 63 6.81 10.78 -0.90
C ASP A 63 5.70 11.13 0.10
N THR A 64 4.56 11.61 -0.39
CA THR A 64 3.49 12.11 0.47
C THR A 64 2.82 10.98 1.25
N PHE A 65 2.75 9.76 0.68
CA PHE A 65 2.10 8.60 1.29
C PHE A 65 2.95 7.32 1.17
N SER A 66 2.76 6.49 0.13
CA SER A 66 3.57 5.29 -0.11
C SER A 66 4.96 5.66 -0.66
N ALA A 67 6.00 4.90 -0.29
CA ALA A 67 7.40 5.23 -0.63
C ALA A 67 8.25 4.03 -1.11
N PHE A 68 8.02 2.83 -0.59
CA PHE A 68 8.71 1.60 -1.00
C PHE A 68 7.76 0.63 -1.69
N TYR A 69 8.20 -0.01 -2.78
CA TYR A 69 7.31 -0.70 -3.71
C TYR A 69 7.66 -2.18 -4.01
N PRO A 70 7.95 -3.03 -3.00
CA PRO A 70 8.24 -4.44 -3.23
C PRO A 70 7.10 -5.18 -3.94
N LEU A 71 5.85 -4.91 -3.55
CA LEU A 71 4.68 -5.53 -4.15
C LEU A 71 4.45 -5.07 -5.60
N ALA A 72 4.78 -3.82 -5.94
CA ALA A 72 4.66 -3.33 -7.31
C ALA A 72 5.70 -4.02 -8.19
N ALA A 73 6.95 -4.09 -7.72
CA ALA A 73 8.06 -4.72 -8.42
C ALA A 73 7.85 -6.24 -8.60
N ALA A 74 7.19 -6.90 -7.66
CA ALA A 74 6.87 -8.33 -7.75
C ALA A 74 5.54 -8.63 -8.48
N SER A 75 4.64 -7.65 -8.61
CA SER A 75 3.31 -7.87 -9.19
C SER A 75 3.41 -8.22 -10.67
N PRO A 76 2.89 -9.38 -11.12
CA PRO A 76 2.88 -9.71 -12.54
C PRO A 76 2.05 -8.70 -13.35
N PHE A 77 1.04 -8.08 -12.74
CA PHE A 77 0.15 -7.13 -13.41
C PHE A 77 0.83 -5.79 -13.73
N ILE A 78 1.90 -5.46 -13.02
CA ILE A 78 2.69 -4.24 -13.26
C ILE A 78 3.89 -4.59 -14.14
N ARG A 79 4.57 -5.71 -13.88
CA ARG A 79 5.73 -6.17 -14.67
C ARG A 79 5.38 -6.36 -16.15
N ASP A 80 4.20 -6.89 -16.46
CA ASP A 80 3.76 -7.12 -17.85
C ASP A 80 3.60 -5.82 -18.65
N PHE A 81 3.57 -4.65 -18.00
CA PHE A 81 3.47 -3.35 -18.68
C PHE A 81 4.82 -2.78 -19.12
N HIS A 82 5.95 -3.35 -18.67
CA HIS A 82 7.30 -2.89 -19.01
C HIS A 82 7.49 -1.37 -18.84
N LEU A 83 7.09 -0.85 -17.67
CA LEU A 83 7.03 0.58 -17.36
C LEU A 83 8.39 1.30 -17.48
N GLU A 84 9.49 0.56 -17.49
CA GLU A 84 10.84 1.08 -17.75
C GLU A 84 10.93 1.72 -19.15
N LYS A 85 10.21 1.17 -20.14
CA LYS A 85 10.07 1.78 -21.48
C LYS A 85 9.29 3.09 -21.46
N HIS A 86 8.59 3.35 -20.36
CA HIS A 86 7.81 4.55 -20.12
C HIS A 86 8.44 5.41 -19.02
N GLY A 87 9.76 5.30 -18.81
CA GLY A 87 10.54 6.20 -17.94
C GLY A 87 10.53 5.84 -16.45
N LEU A 88 10.03 4.66 -16.06
CA LEU A 88 10.21 4.18 -14.69
C LEU A 88 11.65 3.66 -14.50
N ARG A 89 12.36 4.13 -13.49
CA ARG A 89 13.60 3.50 -13.05
C ARG A 89 13.49 3.12 -11.58
N TRP A 90 13.69 1.84 -11.29
CA TRP A 90 13.78 1.35 -9.92
C TRP A 90 15.20 1.54 -9.39
N VAL A 91 15.32 2.11 -8.20
CA VAL A 91 16.58 2.23 -7.46
C VAL A 91 16.45 1.61 -6.08
N HIS A 92 17.58 1.30 -5.47
CA HIS A 92 17.65 0.55 -4.23
C HIS A 92 18.71 1.14 -3.31
N ALA A 93 18.40 1.15 -2.01
CA ALA A 93 19.41 1.36 -0.98
C ALA A 93 20.41 0.18 -0.90
N PRO A 94 21.60 0.39 -0.30
CA PRO A 94 22.59 -0.66 -0.08
C PRO A 94 22.02 -1.87 0.67
N ALA A 95 21.26 -1.65 1.75
CA ALA A 95 20.45 -2.68 2.41
C ALA A 95 18.95 -2.38 2.28
N VAL A 96 18.12 -3.41 2.44
CA VAL A 96 16.68 -3.33 2.27
C VAL A 96 16.03 -2.70 3.49
N VAL A 97 16.14 -3.37 4.63
CA VAL A 97 15.55 -2.93 5.89
C VAL A 97 16.46 -3.24 7.07
N GLY A 98 16.51 -2.34 8.05
CA GLY A 98 17.29 -2.50 9.27
C GLY A 98 16.48 -2.20 10.54
N HIS A 99 16.89 -2.81 11.65
CA HIS A 99 16.47 -2.41 12.99
C HIS A 99 17.72 -2.08 13.82
N PRO A 100 17.92 -0.82 14.25
CA PRO A 100 18.93 -0.50 15.24
C PRO A 100 18.52 -1.13 16.58
N ARG A 101 19.48 -1.71 17.29
CA ARG A 101 19.26 -2.34 18.59
C ARG A 101 19.92 -1.53 19.70
N ALA A 102 19.43 -1.70 20.92
CA ALA A 102 19.96 -1.00 22.09
C ALA A 102 21.42 -1.36 22.42
N ASP A 103 21.88 -2.54 22.01
CA ASP A 103 23.27 -3.01 22.16
C ASP A 103 24.23 -2.45 21.08
N GLY A 104 23.74 -1.58 20.20
CA GLY A 104 24.51 -1.00 19.08
C GLY A 104 24.60 -1.90 17.85
N SER A 105 24.17 -3.17 17.93
CA SER A 105 24.11 -4.04 16.76
C SER A 105 22.85 -3.76 15.91
N TRP A 106 22.78 -4.40 14.74
CA TRP A 106 21.68 -4.22 13.80
C TRP A 106 21.09 -5.57 13.40
N ALA A 107 19.75 -5.64 13.34
CA ALA A 107 19.08 -6.66 12.55
C ALA A 107 18.90 -6.14 11.13
N LEU A 108 19.61 -6.71 10.16
CA LEU A 108 19.70 -6.14 8.82
C LEU A 108 19.32 -7.16 7.74
N LEU A 109 18.41 -6.75 6.86
CA LEU A 109 18.07 -7.44 5.63
C LEU A 109 18.82 -6.80 4.47
N HIS A 110 19.81 -7.49 3.92
CA HIS A 110 20.52 -7.07 2.73
C HIS A 110 19.95 -7.78 1.49
N ARG A 111 20.07 -7.16 0.30
CA ARG A 111 19.56 -7.75 -0.96
C ARG A 111 20.25 -9.07 -1.32
N SER A 112 21.51 -9.21 -0.95
CA SER A 112 22.20 -10.50 -0.98
C SER A 112 21.79 -11.32 0.24
N ARG A 113 21.12 -12.45 -0.03
CA ARG A 113 20.75 -13.46 0.98
C ARG A 113 21.95 -13.99 1.76
N HIS A 114 23.13 -14.08 1.14
CA HIS A 114 24.34 -14.57 1.81
C HIS A 114 24.90 -13.54 2.80
N VAL A 115 24.82 -12.24 2.47
CA VAL A 115 25.17 -11.18 3.42
C VAL A 115 24.21 -11.21 4.60
N THR A 116 22.90 -11.31 4.34
CA THR A 116 21.89 -11.43 5.41
C THR A 116 22.17 -12.64 6.30
N ALA A 117 22.39 -13.80 5.70
CA ALA A 117 22.67 -15.03 6.41
C ALA A 117 23.95 -14.94 7.24
N GLY A 118 25.04 -14.37 6.70
CA GLY A 118 26.28 -14.17 7.44
C GLY A 118 26.09 -13.24 8.65
N LEU A 119 25.37 -12.13 8.50
CA LEU A 119 25.06 -11.22 9.61
C LEU A 119 24.24 -11.92 10.71
N MET A 120 23.31 -12.80 10.35
CA MET A 120 22.53 -13.60 11.30
C MET A 120 23.39 -14.65 12.00
N ASP A 121 24.22 -15.36 11.25
CA ASP A 121 25.09 -16.42 11.78
C ASP A 121 26.14 -15.87 12.76
N HIS A 122 26.66 -14.66 12.48
CA HIS A 122 27.54 -13.94 13.41
C HIS A 122 26.88 -13.62 14.76
N GLN A 123 25.55 -13.46 14.79
CA GLN A 123 24.82 -13.23 16.04
C GLN A 123 24.44 -14.54 16.72
N HIS A 124 24.01 -15.53 15.96
CA HIS A 124 23.68 -16.85 16.46
C HIS A 124 24.01 -17.92 15.41
N PRO A 125 25.02 -18.79 15.68
CA PRO A 125 25.37 -19.87 14.76
C PRO A 125 24.16 -20.73 14.40
N GLY A 126 24.02 -21.05 13.12
CA GLY A 126 22.91 -21.81 12.54
C GLY A 126 21.76 -20.96 11.97
N ASP A 127 21.61 -19.70 12.41
CA ASP A 127 20.55 -18.83 11.89
C ASP A 127 20.77 -18.47 10.42
N GLY A 128 22.03 -18.36 9.97
CA GLY A 128 22.35 -18.12 8.57
C GLY A 128 21.91 -19.25 7.66
N GLU A 129 22.15 -20.50 8.07
CA GLU A 129 21.70 -21.67 7.33
C GLU A 129 20.17 -21.74 7.31
N ALA A 130 19.53 -21.57 8.47
CA ALA A 130 18.08 -21.53 8.56
C ALA A 130 17.51 -20.46 7.61
N TRP A 131 18.09 -19.27 7.57
CA TRP A 131 17.66 -18.20 6.67
C TRP A 131 17.74 -18.59 5.20
N LEU A 132 18.89 -19.14 4.76
CA LEU A 132 19.05 -19.59 3.37
C LEU A 132 18.07 -20.71 3.00
N GLN A 133 17.77 -21.61 3.92
CA GLN A 133 16.73 -22.61 3.73
C GLN A 133 15.36 -21.95 3.51
N LEU A 134 15.04 -20.86 4.22
CA LEU A 134 13.77 -20.13 4.06
C LEU A 134 13.69 -19.49 2.68
N CYS A 135 14.78 -18.84 2.25
CA CYS A 135 14.88 -18.29 0.90
C CYS A 135 14.72 -19.38 -0.16
N SER A 136 15.32 -20.57 0.04
CA SER A 136 15.19 -21.68 -0.90
C SER A 136 13.75 -22.23 -1.00
N GLN A 137 13.02 -22.23 0.11
CA GLN A 137 11.59 -22.57 0.12
C GLN A 137 10.80 -21.51 -0.63
N TRP A 138 11.08 -20.23 -0.36
CA TRP A 138 10.47 -19.11 -1.06
C TRP A 138 10.73 -19.14 -2.58
N ASP A 139 11.93 -19.46 -3.04
CA ASP A 139 12.26 -19.56 -4.47
C ASP A 139 11.33 -20.56 -5.20
N ARG A 140 10.86 -21.59 -4.50
CA ARG A 140 9.96 -22.62 -5.07
C ARG A 140 8.48 -22.21 -5.07
N VAL A 141 8.03 -21.42 -4.09
CA VAL A 141 6.59 -21.13 -3.90
C VAL A 141 6.21 -19.66 -4.02
N GLY A 142 7.14 -18.72 -3.82
CA GLY A 142 6.89 -17.29 -3.66
C GLY A 142 6.17 -16.68 -4.86
N HIS A 143 6.63 -16.94 -6.09
CA HIS A 143 5.93 -16.48 -7.29
C HIS A 143 4.48 -16.98 -7.38
N HIS A 144 4.24 -18.24 -7.03
CA HIS A 144 2.90 -18.82 -7.04
C HIS A 144 2.03 -18.25 -5.92
N LEU A 145 2.61 -18.01 -4.74
CA LEU A 145 1.93 -17.41 -3.59
C LEU A 145 1.52 -15.97 -3.90
N VAL A 146 2.43 -15.13 -4.39
CA VAL A 146 2.13 -13.75 -4.81
C VAL A 146 1.04 -13.74 -5.88
N ARG A 147 1.14 -14.61 -6.90
CA ARG A 147 0.10 -14.70 -7.94
C ARG A 147 -1.25 -15.14 -7.38
N ALA A 148 -1.28 -16.06 -6.42
CA ALA A 148 -2.51 -16.52 -5.80
C ALA A 148 -3.15 -15.43 -4.94
N LEU A 149 -2.36 -14.72 -4.13
CA LEU A 149 -2.81 -13.60 -3.31
C LEU A 149 -3.38 -12.46 -4.15
N LEU A 150 -2.79 -12.17 -5.31
CA LEU A 150 -3.21 -11.08 -6.19
C LEU A 150 -4.35 -11.46 -7.15
N SER A 151 -4.75 -12.73 -7.21
CA SER A 151 -5.83 -13.18 -8.11
C SER A 151 -7.23 -13.01 -7.49
N PRO A 152 -8.31 -12.94 -8.30
CA PRO A 152 -9.66 -12.94 -7.77
C PRO A 152 -9.95 -14.19 -6.91
N PHE A 153 -10.77 -14.03 -5.87
CA PHE A 153 -11.20 -15.15 -5.05
C PHE A 153 -12.44 -15.87 -5.62
N PRO A 154 -12.50 -17.23 -5.57
CA PRO A 154 -11.43 -18.15 -5.20
C PRO A 154 -10.36 -18.23 -6.29
N PRO A 155 -9.06 -18.28 -5.94
CA PRO A 155 -7.96 -18.25 -6.91
C PRO A 155 -7.74 -19.63 -7.55
N VAL A 156 -8.73 -20.22 -8.24
CA VAL A 156 -8.70 -21.64 -8.66
C VAL A 156 -7.42 -22.01 -9.43
N ARG A 157 -7.09 -21.27 -10.49
CA ARG A 157 -5.91 -21.57 -11.34
C ARG A 157 -4.58 -21.29 -10.63
N ALA A 158 -4.49 -20.15 -9.95
CA ALA A 158 -3.27 -19.76 -9.24
C ALA A 158 -3.02 -20.65 -8.01
N GLY A 159 -4.10 -20.99 -7.29
CA GLY A 159 -4.11 -21.89 -6.13
C GLY A 159 -3.74 -23.32 -6.50
N LEU A 160 -4.17 -23.84 -7.66
CA LEU A 160 -3.71 -25.15 -8.13
C LEU A 160 -2.19 -25.16 -8.38
N GLY A 161 -1.65 -24.11 -9.01
CA GLY A 161 -0.21 -23.95 -9.20
C GLY A 161 0.58 -23.82 -7.89
N LEU A 162 0.00 -23.17 -6.88
CA LEU A 162 0.58 -23.12 -5.54
C LEU A 162 0.53 -24.51 -4.87
N ALA A 163 -0.61 -25.21 -4.93
CA ALA A 163 -0.80 -26.52 -4.31
C ALA A 163 0.17 -27.58 -4.81
N THR A 164 0.50 -27.58 -6.11
CA THR A 164 1.49 -28.52 -6.67
C THR A 164 2.91 -28.25 -6.15
N ARG A 165 3.25 -26.99 -5.88
CA ARG A 165 4.57 -26.60 -5.34
C ARG A 165 4.66 -26.73 -3.82
N LEU A 166 3.55 -26.61 -3.10
CA LEU A 166 3.52 -26.74 -1.63
C LEU A 166 4.16 -28.04 -1.14
N ARG A 167 3.93 -29.17 -1.82
CA ARG A 167 4.55 -30.46 -1.47
C ARG A 167 6.08 -30.42 -1.46
N SER A 168 6.70 -29.59 -2.30
CA SER A 168 8.16 -29.45 -2.40
C SER A 168 8.80 -28.63 -1.28
N VAL A 169 8.00 -28.01 -0.40
CA VAL A 169 8.45 -27.18 0.72
C VAL A 169 7.83 -27.60 2.06
N GLY A 170 7.36 -28.85 2.17
CA GLY A 170 6.80 -29.39 3.41
C GLY A 170 5.26 -29.42 3.48
N GLY A 171 4.57 -29.06 2.40
CA GLY A 171 3.12 -29.25 2.26
C GLY A 171 2.32 -28.48 3.31
N LEU A 172 1.53 -29.20 4.11
CA LEU A 172 0.72 -28.63 5.18
C LEU A 172 1.57 -27.97 6.28
N GLY A 173 2.80 -28.42 6.51
CA GLY A 173 3.71 -27.78 7.46
C GLY A 173 4.03 -26.34 7.06
N PHE A 174 4.28 -26.09 5.78
CA PHE A 174 4.49 -24.72 5.28
C PHE A 174 3.22 -23.87 5.38
N VAL A 175 2.04 -24.46 5.12
CA VAL A 175 0.76 -23.75 5.31
C VAL A 175 0.56 -23.37 6.77
N GLN A 176 0.87 -24.28 7.71
CA GLN A 176 0.87 -23.99 9.14
C GLN A 176 1.81 -22.83 9.47
N THR A 177 3.05 -22.86 8.95
CA THR A 177 4.03 -21.76 9.10
C THR A 177 3.49 -20.41 8.64
N LEU A 178 2.78 -20.34 7.51
CA LEU A 178 2.17 -19.11 7.01
C LEU A 178 1.04 -18.61 7.91
N LEU A 179 0.29 -19.52 8.53
CA LEU A 179 -0.86 -19.18 9.38
C LEU A 179 -0.46 -18.91 10.83
N SER A 180 0.74 -19.31 11.26
CA SER A 180 1.26 -19.01 12.59
C SER A 180 1.41 -17.50 12.85
N PRO A 181 1.34 -17.07 14.12
CA PRO A 181 1.76 -15.73 14.53
C PRO A 181 3.19 -15.40 14.09
N ALA A 182 3.44 -14.15 13.70
CA ALA A 182 4.77 -13.69 13.30
C ALA A 182 5.80 -13.82 14.45
N THR A 183 5.34 -13.65 15.68
CA THR A 183 6.14 -13.82 16.90
C THR A 183 6.60 -15.26 17.11
N GLU A 184 5.72 -16.25 16.87
CA GLU A 184 6.05 -17.68 16.96
C GLU A 184 6.97 -18.12 15.82
N LEU A 185 6.68 -17.68 14.58
CA LEU A 185 7.47 -18.00 13.40
C LEU A 185 8.96 -17.65 13.59
N GLY A 186 9.23 -16.49 14.18
CA GLY A 186 10.60 -16.08 14.49
C GLY A 186 11.25 -16.94 15.58
N ARG A 187 10.51 -17.32 16.62
CA ARG A 187 11.03 -18.06 17.77
C ARG A 187 11.34 -19.51 17.44
N ASP A 188 10.46 -20.17 16.69
CA ASP A 188 10.57 -21.61 16.44
C ASP A 188 11.67 -21.96 15.43
N ARG A 189 12.11 -20.98 14.64
CA ARG A 189 13.01 -21.19 13.50
C ARG A 189 14.40 -20.58 13.67
N PHE A 190 14.57 -19.64 14.59
CA PHE A 190 15.81 -18.90 14.76
C PHE A 190 16.17 -18.75 16.24
N GLY A 191 17.45 -18.92 16.55
CA GLY A 191 17.98 -18.73 17.90
C GLY A 191 18.23 -17.25 18.23
N GLY A 192 18.70 -16.49 17.25
CA GLY A 192 19.01 -15.07 17.37
C GLY A 192 17.80 -14.16 17.27
N GLU A 193 17.99 -12.91 17.68
CA GLU A 193 16.91 -11.92 17.72
C GLU A 193 16.71 -11.19 16.38
N SER A 194 17.74 -11.11 15.52
CA SER A 194 17.62 -10.41 14.23
C SER A 194 16.54 -10.95 13.29
N PRO A 195 16.43 -12.27 13.05
CA PRO A 195 15.35 -12.80 12.21
C PRO A 195 13.97 -12.51 12.80
N ARG A 196 13.85 -12.53 14.14
CA ARG A 196 12.60 -12.26 14.86
C ARG A 196 12.16 -10.80 14.70
N LEU A 197 13.09 -9.85 14.85
CA LEU A 197 12.84 -8.44 14.61
C LEU A 197 12.43 -8.17 13.16
N LEU A 198 13.14 -8.74 12.19
CA LEU A 198 12.83 -8.56 10.77
C LEU A 198 11.44 -9.10 10.41
N LEU A 199 11.08 -10.30 10.88
CA LEU A 199 9.77 -10.88 10.63
C LEU A 199 8.65 -10.08 11.31
N ALA A 200 8.80 -9.74 12.59
CA ALA A 200 7.80 -9.00 13.35
C ALA A 200 7.63 -7.56 12.82
N GLY A 201 8.72 -6.86 12.53
CA GLY A 201 8.69 -5.51 11.98
C GLY A 201 7.99 -5.44 10.63
N ASN A 202 8.28 -6.40 9.73
CA ASN A 202 7.60 -6.48 8.44
C ASN A 202 6.12 -6.88 8.58
N ALA A 203 5.77 -7.76 9.52
CA ALA A 203 4.37 -8.07 9.80
C ALA A 203 3.61 -6.83 10.32
N GLY A 204 4.28 -5.94 11.06
CA GLY A 204 3.72 -4.69 11.58
C GLY A 204 3.38 -3.62 10.54
N HIS A 205 3.61 -3.86 9.25
CA HIS A 205 3.10 -3.01 8.15
C HIS A 205 1.59 -3.19 7.94
N ALA A 206 1.02 -4.33 8.38
CA ALA A 206 -0.40 -4.59 8.33
C ALA A 206 -1.04 -4.37 9.71
N ASP A 207 -2.35 -4.11 9.73
CA ASP A 207 -3.14 -3.97 10.97
C ASP A 207 -3.58 -5.32 11.56
N ILE A 208 -2.88 -6.41 11.22
CA ILE A 208 -3.06 -7.73 11.82
C ILE A 208 -2.15 -7.78 13.07
N PRO A 209 -2.68 -8.06 14.28
CA PRO A 209 -1.84 -8.17 15.46
C PRO A 209 -0.73 -9.23 15.29
N LEU A 210 0.49 -8.92 15.72
CA LEU A 210 1.67 -9.80 15.55
C LEU A 210 1.55 -11.16 16.25
N GLY A 211 0.70 -11.24 17.27
CA GLY A 211 0.36 -12.46 18.00
C GLY A 211 -0.82 -13.24 17.42
N SER A 212 -1.44 -12.77 16.33
CA SER A 212 -2.62 -13.39 15.73
C SER A 212 -2.26 -14.24 14.51
N ALA A 213 -3.11 -15.24 14.23
CA ALA A 213 -2.99 -16.08 13.04
C ALA A 213 -3.01 -15.25 11.75
N GLY A 214 -2.16 -15.60 10.80
CA GLY A 214 -2.00 -14.90 9.51
C GLY A 214 -1.01 -13.72 9.52
N SER A 215 -0.56 -13.25 10.69
CA SER A 215 0.52 -12.24 10.76
C SER A 215 1.86 -12.78 10.25
N GLY A 216 2.14 -14.08 10.45
CA GLY A 216 3.33 -14.75 9.92
C GLY A 216 3.41 -14.72 8.39
N LEU A 217 2.28 -14.90 7.70
CA LEU A 217 2.20 -14.77 6.23
C LEU A 217 2.65 -13.37 5.79
N MET A 218 2.18 -12.30 6.44
CA MET A 218 2.53 -10.94 6.06
C MET A 218 4.01 -10.63 6.31
N GLY A 219 4.51 -11.01 7.49
CA GLY A 219 5.94 -10.85 7.83
C GLY A 219 6.84 -11.60 6.87
N LEU A 220 6.54 -12.88 6.60
CA LEU A 220 7.31 -13.69 5.65
C LEU A 220 7.22 -13.14 4.22
N LEU A 221 6.02 -12.75 3.76
CA LEU A 221 5.81 -12.19 2.44
C LEU A 221 6.70 -10.97 2.21
N LEU A 222 6.64 -9.97 3.09
CA LEU A 222 7.41 -8.73 2.93
C LEU A 222 8.91 -8.96 3.07
N VAL A 223 9.35 -9.76 4.04
CA VAL A 223 10.76 -10.12 4.20
C VAL A 223 11.31 -10.82 2.95
N MET A 224 10.56 -11.78 2.41
CA MET A 224 11.01 -12.54 1.25
C MET A 224 10.90 -11.74 -0.05
N LEU A 225 9.96 -10.79 -0.15
CA LEU A 225 9.99 -9.78 -1.21
C LEU A 225 11.25 -8.90 -1.10
N GLY A 226 11.66 -8.53 0.12
CA GLY A 226 12.93 -7.88 0.38
C GLY A 226 14.14 -8.68 -0.14
N GLN A 227 14.13 -10.01 0.01
CA GLN A 227 15.17 -10.89 -0.56
C GLN A 227 15.07 -11.04 -2.09
N THR A 228 13.86 -11.00 -2.65
CA THR A 228 13.64 -11.31 -4.08
C THR A 228 13.81 -10.10 -4.98
N VAL A 229 13.14 -9.00 -4.63
CA VAL A 229 13.07 -7.78 -5.43
C VAL A 229 13.66 -6.59 -4.68
N GLY A 230 14.06 -6.74 -3.42
CA GLY A 230 14.38 -5.61 -2.56
C GLY A 230 13.13 -4.79 -2.23
N PHE A 231 13.32 -3.66 -1.57
CA PHE A 231 12.30 -2.62 -1.42
C PHE A 231 12.69 -1.48 -2.36
N PRO A 232 12.43 -1.59 -3.68
CA PRO A 232 12.80 -0.53 -4.60
C PRO A 232 11.95 0.71 -4.38
N VAL A 233 12.52 1.84 -4.76
CA VAL A 233 11.81 3.12 -4.90
C VAL A 233 11.94 3.58 -6.36
N PRO A 234 10.95 4.32 -6.92
CA PRO A 234 11.11 4.95 -8.21
C PRO A 234 12.09 6.13 -8.08
N GLU A 235 13.06 6.23 -8.98
CA GLU A 235 13.94 7.39 -9.03
C GLU A 235 13.12 8.70 -9.16
N GLY A 236 13.53 9.71 -8.40
CA GLY A 236 12.88 11.01 -8.34
C GLY A 236 11.59 11.01 -7.52
N GLY A 237 11.09 9.84 -7.10
CA GLY A 237 9.96 9.71 -6.18
C GLY A 237 8.79 8.87 -6.63
N ALA A 238 7.91 8.60 -5.69
CA ALA A 238 6.64 7.90 -5.87
C ALA A 238 5.87 8.35 -7.13
N GLY A 239 5.82 9.67 -7.38
CA GLY A 239 5.13 10.24 -8.54
C GLY A 239 5.61 9.68 -9.89
N SER A 240 6.90 9.31 -10.02
CA SER A 240 7.47 8.72 -11.25
C SER A 240 6.79 7.40 -11.63
N PHE A 241 6.34 6.61 -10.66
CA PHE A 241 5.60 5.37 -10.90
C PHE A 241 4.23 5.64 -11.53
N ALA A 242 3.44 6.55 -10.95
CA ALA A 242 2.15 6.92 -11.48
C ALA A 242 2.28 7.55 -12.88
N GLN A 243 3.27 8.42 -13.08
CA GLN A 243 3.54 9.03 -14.38
C GLN A 243 3.93 8.00 -15.46
N ALA A 244 4.70 6.96 -15.12
CA ALA A 244 5.03 5.91 -16.09
C ALA A 244 3.79 5.14 -16.55
N LEU A 245 2.87 4.84 -15.63
CA LEU A 245 1.56 4.24 -15.97
C LEU A 245 0.72 5.18 -16.85
N THR A 246 0.70 6.48 -16.55
CA THR A 246 0.00 7.50 -17.34
C THR A 246 0.59 7.64 -18.75
N ARG A 247 1.91 7.76 -18.87
CA ARG A 247 2.59 7.83 -20.18
C ARG A 247 2.30 6.60 -21.04
N ARG A 248 2.20 5.42 -20.42
CA ARG A 248 1.78 4.20 -21.13
C ARG A 248 0.33 4.31 -21.63
N ILE A 249 -0.61 4.75 -20.79
CA ILE A 249 -2.01 4.98 -21.18
C ILE A 249 -2.09 5.90 -22.41
N GLU A 250 -1.39 7.03 -22.35
CA GLU A 250 -1.37 8.02 -23.43
C GLU A 250 -0.74 7.44 -24.72
N SER A 251 0.33 6.66 -24.60
CA SER A 251 0.95 5.99 -25.75
C SER A 251 0.04 4.95 -26.44
N LEU A 252 -0.96 4.44 -25.73
CA LEU A 252 -1.98 3.53 -26.25
C LEU A 252 -3.25 4.27 -26.72
N GLY A 253 -3.27 5.60 -26.70
CA GLY A 253 -4.41 6.43 -27.10
C GLY A 253 -5.48 6.59 -26.03
N GLY A 254 -5.24 6.14 -24.80
CA GLY A 254 -6.10 6.44 -23.65
C GLY A 254 -5.90 7.87 -23.14
N ARG A 255 -6.85 8.37 -22.36
CA ARG A 255 -6.81 9.74 -21.80
C ARG A 255 -6.89 9.72 -20.28
N VAL A 256 -6.08 10.54 -19.62
CA VAL A 256 -6.19 10.83 -18.19
C VAL A 256 -6.52 12.31 -18.03
N GLN A 257 -7.68 12.61 -17.45
CA GLN A 257 -8.14 13.97 -17.24
C GLN A 257 -8.14 14.29 -15.74
N CYS A 258 -7.21 15.15 -15.33
CA CYS A 258 -7.06 15.63 -13.97
C CYS A 258 -8.00 16.80 -13.66
N SER A 259 -8.07 17.22 -12.39
CA SER A 259 -8.94 18.30 -11.92
C SER A 259 -10.42 18.12 -12.31
N THR A 260 -10.86 16.86 -12.41
CA THR A 260 -12.20 16.47 -12.87
C THR A 260 -12.87 15.58 -11.82
N PRO A 261 -13.25 16.12 -10.66
CA PRO A 261 -13.93 15.36 -9.62
C PRO A 261 -15.26 14.79 -10.13
N VAL A 262 -15.44 13.48 -9.99
CA VAL A 262 -16.69 12.79 -10.29
C VAL A 262 -17.65 12.95 -9.11
N SER A 263 -18.87 13.44 -9.39
CA SER A 263 -19.91 13.66 -8.38
C SER A 263 -20.92 12.51 -8.30
N GLY A 264 -21.04 11.69 -9.35
CA GLY A 264 -21.92 10.53 -9.32
C GLY A 264 -21.81 9.61 -10.53
N VAL A 265 -22.22 8.36 -10.33
CA VAL A 265 -22.39 7.34 -11.38
C VAL A 265 -23.79 7.47 -11.96
N ASN A 266 -23.90 7.59 -13.29
CA ASN A 266 -25.18 7.57 -13.96
C ASN A 266 -25.68 6.13 -14.08
N VAL A 267 -26.91 5.89 -13.64
CA VAL A 267 -27.55 4.59 -13.67
C VAL A 267 -28.81 4.67 -14.52
N ASP A 268 -28.98 3.69 -15.41
CA ASP A 268 -30.21 3.48 -16.17
C ASP A 268 -30.54 1.98 -16.13
N SER A 269 -31.77 1.66 -15.72
CA SER A 269 -32.29 0.29 -15.70
C SER A 269 -31.34 -0.69 -14.99
N GLY A 270 -30.82 -0.32 -13.82
CA GLY A 270 -29.89 -1.13 -13.01
C GLY A 270 -28.51 -1.35 -13.64
N ARG A 271 -28.09 -0.47 -14.56
CA ARG A 271 -26.78 -0.51 -15.22
C ARG A 271 -26.09 0.84 -15.12
N ALA A 272 -24.80 0.86 -14.80
CA ALA A 272 -23.98 2.06 -14.94
C ALA A 272 -23.76 2.40 -16.43
N THR A 273 -24.14 3.61 -16.82
CA THR A 273 -24.07 4.10 -18.21
C THR A 273 -23.07 5.22 -18.40
N GLY A 274 -22.52 5.76 -17.32
CA GLY A 274 -21.63 6.91 -17.39
C GLY A 274 -21.34 7.49 -16.01
N VAL A 275 -20.74 8.68 -15.99
CA VAL A 275 -20.49 9.46 -14.78
C VAL A 275 -20.77 10.94 -15.04
N THR A 276 -21.15 11.65 -13.98
CA THR A 276 -21.29 13.10 -13.97
C THR A 276 -20.17 13.71 -13.12
N THR A 277 -19.54 14.77 -13.61
CA THR A 277 -18.51 15.53 -12.86
C THR A 277 -19.15 16.52 -11.89
N ARG A 278 -18.39 17.08 -10.96
CA ARG A 278 -18.87 18.17 -10.08
C ARG A 278 -19.26 19.42 -10.87
N HIS A 279 -18.67 19.62 -12.05
CA HIS A 279 -18.95 20.75 -12.94
C HIS A 279 -20.17 20.51 -13.85
N GLY A 280 -20.77 19.31 -13.80
CA GLY A 280 -21.97 18.95 -14.55
C GLY A 280 -21.71 18.27 -15.90
N ASP A 281 -20.44 18.09 -16.29
CA ASP A 281 -20.07 17.35 -17.49
C ASP A 281 -20.49 15.88 -17.37
N ARG A 282 -20.87 15.27 -18.49
CA ARG A 282 -21.35 13.90 -18.53
C ARG A 282 -20.54 13.08 -19.52
N PHE A 283 -19.94 12.01 -19.02
CA PHE A 283 -19.23 11.04 -19.83
C PHE A 283 -19.99 9.72 -19.87
N PHE A 284 -20.02 9.07 -21.02
CA PHE A 284 -20.78 7.84 -21.23
C PHE A 284 -19.87 6.63 -21.39
N ALA A 285 -20.28 5.50 -20.83
CA ALA A 285 -19.57 4.23 -20.87
C ALA A 285 -20.35 3.18 -21.68
N ARG A 286 -19.76 2.68 -22.78
CA ARG A 286 -20.38 1.62 -23.59
C ARG A 286 -20.39 0.29 -22.87
N HIS A 287 -19.37 0.00 -22.06
CA HIS A 287 -19.21 -1.31 -21.42
C HIS A 287 -19.05 -1.23 -19.91
N ALA A 288 -18.19 -0.35 -19.38
CA ALA A 288 -17.85 -0.37 -17.96
C ALA A 288 -17.53 0.99 -17.33
N VAL A 289 -17.83 1.11 -16.04
CA VAL A 289 -17.30 2.11 -15.12
C VAL A 289 -16.50 1.38 -14.06
N ILE A 290 -15.22 1.70 -13.91
CA ILE A 290 -14.34 1.16 -12.88
C ILE A 290 -14.14 2.24 -11.82
N ALA A 291 -14.52 1.94 -10.59
CA ALA A 291 -14.35 2.84 -9.45
C ALA A 291 -13.05 2.49 -8.70
N ASP A 292 -11.99 3.26 -8.92
CA ASP A 292 -10.78 3.25 -8.09
C ASP A 292 -10.90 4.29 -6.96
N VAL A 293 -11.96 4.13 -6.17
CA VAL A 293 -12.22 4.94 -4.96
C VAL A 293 -12.56 4.05 -3.78
N VAL A 294 -12.36 4.54 -2.56
CA VAL A 294 -12.71 3.82 -1.33
C VAL A 294 -14.19 3.41 -1.32
N ALA A 295 -14.50 2.22 -0.79
CA ALA A 295 -15.86 1.66 -0.83
C ALA A 295 -16.89 2.59 -0.16
N SER A 296 -16.53 3.24 0.95
CA SER A 296 -17.39 4.22 1.61
C SER A 296 -17.79 5.37 0.68
N LYS A 297 -16.88 5.85 -0.17
CA LYS A 297 -17.16 6.89 -1.17
C LYS A 297 -18.06 6.38 -2.29
N LEU A 298 -17.76 5.21 -2.85
CA LEU A 298 -18.55 4.64 -3.94
C LEU A 298 -20.01 4.40 -3.52
N TYR A 299 -20.21 3.69 -2.40
CA TYR A 299 -21.53 3.26 -1.94
C TYR A 299 -22.24 4.28 -1.06
N GLY A 300 -21.53 5.27 -0.52
CA GLY A 300 -22.10 6.35 0.28
C GLY A 300 -22.52 7.56 -0.54
N ASP A 301 -21.71 7.91 -1.55
CA ASP A 301 -21.81 9.21 -2.24
C ASP A 301 -22.04 9.08 -3.74
N LEU A 302 -21.28 8.22 -4.45
CA LEU A 302 -21.28 8.23 -5.92
C LEU A 302 -22.44 7.47 -6.55
N ILE A 303 -22.93 6.40 -5.92
CA ILE A 303 -24.11 5.68 -6.41
C ILE A 303 -25.38 6.38 -5.89
N PRO A 304 -26.36 6.69 -6.76
CA PRO A 304 -27.63 7.28 -6.33
C PRO A 304 -28.32 6.41 -5.25
N ARG A 305 -28.83 7.05 -4.19
CA ARG A 305 -29.44 6.35 -3.04
C ARG A 305 -30.58 5.40 -3.41
N GLY A 306 -31.38 5.75 -4.43
CA GLY A 306 -32.48 4.91 -4.91
C GLY A 306 -32.04 3.61 -5.58
N GLU A 307 -30.79 3.54 -6.04
CA GLU A 307 -30.23 2.37 -6.72
C GLU A 307 -29.53 1.41 -5.72
N LEU A 308 -29.24 1.87 -4.50
CA LEU A 308 -28.53 1.09 -3.49
C LEU A 308 -29.46 0.12 -2.74
N PRO A 309 -29.17 -1.19 -2.74
CA PRO A 309 -29.89 -2.13 -1.90
C PRO A 309 -29.71 -1.76 -0.42
N ALA A 310 -30.80 -1.76 0.35
CA ALA A 310 -30.77 -1.40 1.78
C ALA A 310 -29.78 -2.25 2.60
N ARG A 311 -29.54 -3.51 2.19
CA ARG A 311 -28.52 -4.38 2.80
C ARG A 311 -27.10 -3.81 2.64
N THR A 312 -26.78 -3.25 1.47
CA THR A 312 -25.47 -2.69 1.14
C THR A 312 -25.23 -1.43 1.98
N THR A 313 -26.22 -0.54 2.05
CA THR A 313 -26.14 0.66 2.90
C THR A 313 -25.90 0.31 4.37
N ARG A 314 -26.60 -0.69 4.91
CA ARG A 314 -26.39 -1.16 6.30
C ARG A 314 -25.02 -1.81 6.49
N ALA A 315 -24.52 -2.53 5.48
CA ALA A 315 -23.21 -3.17 5.55
C ALA A 315 -22.08 -2.14 5.49
N MET A 316 -22.21 -1.10 4.67
CA MET A 316 -21.23 0.01 4.58
C MET A 316 -21.09 0.79 5.89
N LYS A 317 -22.16 0.92 6.68
CA LYS A 317 -22.07 1.51 8.05
C LYS A 317 -21.21 0.70 9.01
N ARG A 318 -20.96 -0.57 8.70
CA ARG A 318 -20.12 -1.49 9.48
C ARG A 318 -18.79 -1.80 8.79
N PHE A 319 -18.54 -1.20 7.63
CA PHE A 319 -17.27 -1.34 6.94
C PHE A 319 -16.19 -0.69 7.80
N GLN A 320 -15.23 -1.50 8.24
CA GLN A 320 -14.20 -1.07 9.15
C GLN A 320 -12.99 -0.55 8.36
N ILE A 321 -12.74 0.73 8.53
CA ILE A 321 -11.53 1.39 8.05
C ILE A 321 -10.35 0.94 8.94
N ASP A 322 -9.17 0.74 8.33
CA ASP A 322 -7.93 0.42 9.04
C ASP A 322 -7.49 1.57 9.98
N PRO A 323 -6.55 1.32 10.92
CA PRO A 323 -6.04 2.36 11.81
C PRO A 323 -5.55 3.59 11.04
N SER A 324 -5.68 4.74 11.68
CA SER A 324 -5.14 6.00 11.18
C SER A 324 -3.61 5.97 11.15
N THR A 325 -3.03 6.93 10.45
CA THR A 325 -1.59 7.10 10.32
C THR A 325 -1.18 8.52 10.69
N ILE A 326 -0.07 8.64 11.40
CA ILE A 326 0.69 9.91 11.47
C ILE A 326 2.03 9.69 10.81
N LYS A 327 2.38 10.61 9.91
CA LYS A 327 3.65 10.61 9.19
C LYS A 327 4.36 11.94 9.42
N VAL A 328 5.65 11.87 9.68
CA VAL A 328 6.52 13.05 9.78
C VAL A 328 7.59 12.94 8.70
N ASP A 329 7.70 14.00 7.91
CA ASP A 329 8.75 14.20 6.92
C ASP A 329 9.81 15.15 7.50
N TRP A 330 11.08 14.82 7.34
CA TRP A 330 12.21 15.65 7.73
C TRP A 330 13.13 15.92 6.54
N ALA A 331 13.57 17.16 6.41
CA ALA A 331 14.76 17.51 5.65
C ALA A 331 15.93 17.59 6.64
N LEU A 332 16.98 16.79 6.42
CA LEU A 332 18.15 16.75 7.28
C LEU A 332 19.34 17.41 6.60
N ASP A 333 20.14 18.20 7.32
CA ASP A 333 21.36 18.83 6.80
C ASP A 333 22.58 17.87 6.70
N GLY A 334 22.36 16.60 6.98
CA GLY A 334 23.35 15.53 7.03
C GLY A 334 22.68 14.15 7.00
N PRO A 335 23.47 13.06 6.92
CA PRO A 335 22.94 11.71 7.11
C PRO A 335 22.40 11.54 8.53
N VAL A 336 21.52 10.55 8.72
CA VAL A 336 21.00 10.22 10.07
C VAL A 336 22.17 9.78 10.97
N PRO A 337 22.36 10.43 12.14
CA PRO A 337 23.49 10.14 13.02
C PRO A 337 23.21 8.94 13.92
N TRP A 338 22.99 7.76 13.32
CA TRP A 338 22.72 6.52 14.05
C TRP A 338 23.79 6.26 15.13
N SER A 339 23.38 5.89 16.36
CA SER A 339 24.29 5.61 17.49
C SER A 339 25.41 4.65 17.12
N THR A 340 25.12 3.68 16.26
CA THR A 340 26.11 2.80 15.66
C THR A 340 25.81 2.70 14.18
N ARG A 341 26.81 2.95 13.34
CA ARG A 341 26.66 2.89 11.89
C ARG A 341 26.33 1.46 11.46
N PRO A 342 25.28 1.24 10.65
CA PRO A 342 25.01 -0.09 10.12
C PRO A 342 26.14 -0.55 9.20
N PRO A 343 26.38 -1.87 9.07
CA PRO A 343 27.40 -2.38 8.14
C PRO A 343 27.05 -2.09 6.68
N TYR A 344 25.76 -1.97 6.36
CA TYR A 344 25.25 -1.51 5.07
C TYR A 344 24.05 -0.60 5.33
N ASP A 345 24.02 0.58 4.69
CA ASP A 345 22.99 1.58 4.92
C ASP A 345 21.61 1.11 4.41
N PRO A 346 20.60 0.92 5.29
CA PRO A 346 19.28 0.45 4.89
C PRO A 346 18.40 1.59 4.35
N GLY A 347 17.57 1.28 3.34
CA GLY A 347 16.56 2.23 2.85
C GLY A 347 15.39 2.38 3.81
N THR A 348 14.93 1.26 4.39
CA THR A 348 13.88 1.26 5.41
C THR A 348 14.49 0.97 6.79
N VAL A 349 14.06 1.70 7.82
CA VAL A 349 14.45 1.45 9.20
C VAL A 349 13.21 1.29 10.07
N HIS A 350 13.17 0.22 10.85
CA HIS A 350 12.12 -0.01 11.83
C HIS A 350 12.62 0.41 13.23
N ILE A 351 11.97 1.40 13.83
CA ILE A 351 12.31 1.90 15.16
C ILE A 351 11.42 1.23 16.21
N ALA A 352 11.96 0.17 16.80
CA ALA A 352 11.36 -0.60 17.88
C ALA A 352 12.44 -0.92 18.93
N ASP A 353 12.04 -0.99 20.21
CA ASP A 353 12.98 -1.41 21.27
C ASP A 353 13.15 -2.94 21.28
N SER A 354 12.11 -3.70 20.93
CA SER A 354 12.08 -5.16 20.88
C SER A 354 10.81 -5.64 20.16
N VAL A 355 10.70 -6.96 19.91
CA VAL A 355 9.45 -7.56 19.41
C VAL A 355 8.29 -7.33 20.38
N ASP A 356 8.51 -7.48 21.68
CA ASP A 356 7.47 -7.27 22.70
C ASP A 356 6.98 -5.82 22.72
N GLN A 357 7.88 -4.85 22.54
CA GLN A 357 7.49 -3.45 22.44
C GLN A 357 6.65 -3.16 21.18
N MET A 358 6.93 -3.84 20.06
CA MET A 358 6.07 -3.74 18.86
C MET A 358 4.67 -4.31 19.13
N VAL A 359 4.58 -5.46 19.81
CA VAL A 359 3.31 -6.06 20.22
C VAL A 359 2.54 -5.10 21.13
N GLU A 360 3.20 -4.48 22.10
CA GLU A 360 2.59 -3.49 22.99
C GLU A 360 2.04 -2.29 22.23
N ALA A 361 2.84 -1.67 21.36
CA ALA A 361 2.43 -0.48 20.60
C ALA A 361 1.23 -0.76 19.69
N LEU A 362 1.25 -1.88 18.95
CA LEU A 362 0.14 -2.27 18.06
C LEU A 362 -1.10 -2.70 18.87
N GLY A 363 -0.91 -3.29 20.05
CA GLY A 363 -1.97 -3.59 21.00
C GLY A 363 -2.63 -2.33 21.55
N GLN A 364 -1.86 -1.29 21.86
CA GLN A 364 -2.37 0.02 22.27
C GLN A 364 -3.27 0.62 21.18
N VAL A 365 -2.82 0.62 19.92
CA VAL A 365 -3.64 1.08 18.78
C VAL A 365 -4.92 0.28 18.65
N SER A 366 -4.85 -1.05 18.73
CA SER A 366 -6.02 -1.94 18.66
C SER A 366 -7.01 -1.71 19.80
N ALA A 367 -6.52 -1.26 20.96
CA ALA A 367 -7.31 -0.90 22.13
C ALA A 367 -7.78 0.56 22.11
N ASN A 368 -7.68 1.26 20.98
CA ASN A 368 -8.04 2.67 20.83
C ASN A 368 -7.24 3.61 21.76
N ALA A 369 -6.00 3.26 22.07
CA ALA A 369 -5.08 4.08 22.84
C ALA A 369 -3.95 4.62 21.94
N ILE A 370 -3.58 5.89 22.13
CA ILE A 370 -2.44 6.49 21.44
C ILE A 370 -1.16 5.82 21.97
N PRO A 371 -0.28 5.29 21.11
CA PRO A 371 0.85 4.52 21.57
C PRO A 371 1.86 5.37 22.35
N ALA A 372 2.29 4.86 23.50
CA ALA A 372 3.29 5.51 24.36
C ALA A 372 4.67 5.56 23.70
N ARG A 373 5.03 4.43 23.08
CA ARG A 373 6.24 4.23 22.31
C ARG A 373 5.80 3.75 20.93
N PRO A 374 5.58 4.65 19.95
CA PRO A 374 5.13 4.23 18.63
C PRO A 374 6.16 3.30 17.98
N PHE A 375 5.67 2.24 17.34
CA PHE A 375 6.45 1.46 16.38
C PHE A 375 6.53 2.26 15.09
N MET A 376 7.72 2.75 14.73
CA MET A 376 7.86 3.62 13.57
C MET A 376 8.51 2.89 12.41
N LEU A 377 7.90 3.04 11.25
CA LEU A 377 8.48 2.68 9.98
C LEU A 377 9.11 3.94 9.40
N THR A 378 10.39 3.88 9.09
CA THR A 378 11.21 5.03 8.68
C THR A 378 11.81 4.77 7.31
N GLY A 379 11.79 5.76 6.42
CA GLY A 379 12.40 5.68 5.10
C GLY A 379 13.50 6.72 4.92
N GLN A 380 14.70 6.26 4.59
CA GLN A 380 15.84 7.07 4.16
C GLN A 380 15.85 7.17 2.63
N MET A 381 15.24 8.23 2.09
CA MET A 381 14.98 8.32 0.66
C MET A 381 16.23 8.71 -0.13
N THR A 382 17.10 9.57 0.41
CA THR A 382 18.36 9.92 -0.26
C THR A 382 19.34 8.76 -0.26
N THR A 383 19.35 7.99 0.83
CA THR A 383 20.10 6.71 0.89
C THR A 383 19.65 5.72 -0.20
N ALA A 384 18.35 5.68 -0.53
CA ALA A 384 17.83 4.82 -1.60
C ALA A 384 18.02 5.42 -3.00
N ASP A 385 17.93 6.75 -3.11
CA ASP A 385 17.98 7.51 -4.35
C ASP A 385 18.67 8.88 -4.10
N PRO A 386 19.91 9.08 -4.56
CA PRO A 386 20.64 10.32 -4.35
C PRO A 386 19.97 11.59 -4.93
N THR A 387 18.96 11.44 -5.79
CA THR A 387 18.24 12.59 -6.39
C THR A 387 17.19 13.21 -5.47
N ARG A 388 16.94 12.61 -4.29
CA ARG A 388 15.86 12.99 -3.37
C ARG A 388 16.18 14.20 -2.50
N SER A 389 17.45 14.58 -2.40
CA SER A 389 17.86 15.78 -1.67
C SER A 389 19.21 16.28 -2.20
N PRO A 390 19.64 17.51 -1.82
CA PRO A 390 20.99 17.98 -2.13
C PRO A 390 22.10 17.02 -1.67
N ALA A 391 23.27 17.10 -2.30
CA ALA A 391 24.41 16.26 -1.91
C ALA A 391 24.80 16.49 -0.44
N GLY A 392 24.96 15.40 0.32
CA GLY A 392 25.32 15.45 1.74
C GLY A 392 24.15 15.61 2.71
N THR A 393 22.91 15.77 2.22
CA THR A 393 21.70 15.87 3.05
C THR A 393 20.89 14.56 3.01
N GLU A 394 19.80 14.46 3.77
CA GLU A 394 18.92 13.28 3.75
C GLU A 394 17.44 13.70 3.78
N SER A 395 16.67 13.17 2.81
CA SER A 395 15.21 13.23 2.81
C SER A 395 14.65 12.04 3.59
N LEU A 396 14.28 12.27 4.84
CA LEU A 396 13.79 11.24 5.75
C LEU A 396 12.27 11.35 5.96
N TRP A 397 11.60 10.22 6.17
CA TRP A 397 10.26 10.21 6.76
C TRP A 397 10.12 9.08 7.77
N ALA A 398 9.19 9.22 8.72
CA ALA A 398 8.70 8.10 9.53
C ALA A 398 7.18 8.15 9.66
N TYR A 399 6.53 7.00 9.71
CA TYR A 399 5.12 6.89 10.07
C TYR A 399 4.89 5.84 11.15
N THR A 400 3.77 5.99 11.86
CA THR A 400 3.23 5.00 12.80
C THR A 400 1.71 4.94 12.67
N HIS A 401 1.14 3.80 12.99
CA HIS A 401 -0.31 3.68 13.17
C HIS A 401 -0.75 4.31 14.49
N VAL A 402 -1.94 4.91 14.47
CA VAL A 402 -2.65 5.48 15.61
C VAL A 402 -4.14 5.13 15.50
N PRO A 403 -4.92 5.13 16.57
CA PRO A 403 -6.33 4.76 16.48
C PRO A 403 -7.15 5.79 15.70
N GLN A 404 -8.14 5.31 14.95
CA GLN A 404 -9.16 6.16 14.27
C GLN A 404 -9.94 7.01 15.27
N HIS A 405 -10.22 6.45 16.44
CA HIS A 405 -10.88 7.13 17.55
C HIS A 405 -10.10 6.84 18.83
N ALA A 406 -9.31 7.80 19.28
CA ALA A 406 -8.57 7.67 20.52
C ALA A 406 -9.52 7.79 21.73
N THR A 407 -9.32 6.92 22.73
CA THR A 407 -10.05 6.94 24.01
C THR A 407 -9.15 7.36 25.18
N ARG A 408 -7.84 7.22 25.01
CA ARG A 408 -6.81 7.61 25.98
C ARG A 408 -5.46 7.72 25.28
N ASP A 409 -4.53 8.38 25.94
CA ASP A 409 -3.11 8.34 25.61
C ASP A 409 -2.39 7.36 26.55
N ALA A 410 -1.68 6.38 26.00
CA ALA A 410 -0.90 5.44 26.79
C ALA A 410 0.46 6.02 27.22
N GLY A 411 0.85 7.17 26.65
CA GLY A 411 2.08 7.90 26.99
C GLY A 411 1.91 8.83 28.18
N ALA A 412 2.31 10.09 28.02
CA ALA A 412 2.32 11.09 29.09
C ALA A 412 0.94 11.69 29.40
N GLY A 413 -0.10 11.38 28.61
CA GLY A 413 -1.43 11.96 28.78
C GLY A 413 -1.57 13.34 28.14
N ASP A 414 -0.64 13.72 27.26
CA ASP A 414 -0.53 15.05 26.68
C ASP A 414 -1.11 15.16 25.26
N VAL A 415 -1.47 14.04 24.63
CA VAL A 415 -2.14 13.99 23.33
C VAL A 415 -3.60 13.60 23.52
N ARG A 416 -4.54 14.43 23.05
CA ARG A 416 -5.98 14.19 23.23
C ARG A 416 -6.54 13.16 22.25
N GLY A 417 -5.93 13.07 21.07
CA GLY A 417 -6.34 12.19 19.97
C GLY A 417 -7.46 12.76 19.11
N THR A 418 -7.65 14.09 19.15
CA THR A 418 -8.47 14.83 18.16
C THR A 418 -7.70 15.10 16.88
N TRP A 419 -6.37 14.95 16.93
CA TRP A 419 -5.45 15.12 15.80
C TRP A 419 -5.53 16.50 15.14
N ASP A 420 -5.75 17.53 15.95
CA ASP A 420 -5.52 18.91 15.52
C ASP A 420 -4.01 19.22 15.52
N ARG A 421 -3.67 20.45 15.13
CA ARG A 421 -2.28 20.88 15.04
C ARG A 421 -1.47 20.62 16.32
N ASP A 422 -2.05 20.89 17.49
CA ASP A 422 -1.35 20.75 18.77
C ASP A 422 -1.10 19.28 19.11
N ASP A 423 -2.09 18.41 18.90
CA ASP A 423 -1.92 16.96 19.08
C ASP A 423 -0.86 16.40 18.13
N LEU A 424 -0.84 16.87 16.88
CA LEU A 424 0.11 16.46 15.86
C LEU A 424 1.55 16.87 16.22
N GLU A 425 1.78 18.10 16.66
CA GLU A 425 3.11 18.56 17.08
C GLU A 425 3.61 17.76 18.29
N ARG A 426 2.77 17.55 19.32
CA ARG A 426 3.15 16.75 20.51
C ARG A 426 3.49 15.32 20.15
N PHE A 427 2.69 14.69 19.29
CA PHE A 427 2.96 13.32 18.87
C PHE A 427 4.17 13.23 17.92
N ALA A 428 4.40 14.23 17.07
CA ALA A 428 5.61 14.32 16.25
C ALA A 428 6.87 14.49 17.11
N ASP A 429 6.81 15.27 18.20
CA ASP A 429 7.90 15.37 19.17
C ASP A 429 8.17 14.03 19.86
N ARG A 430 7.11 13.27 20.18
CA ARG A 430 7.23 11.88 20.69
C ARG A 430 7.92 10.96 19.68
N MET A 431 7.59 11.06 18.39
CA MET A 431 8.28 10.32 17.32
C MET A 431 9.74 10.76 17.18
N GLN A 432 10.01 12.06 17.23
CA GLN A 432 11.36 12.61 17.15
C GLN A 432 12.21 12.20 18.35
N ALA A 433 11.65 12.11 19.55
CA ALA A 433 12.35 11.58 20.73
C ALA A 433 12.76 10.11 20.58
N ARG A 434 11.94 9.29 19.88
CA ARG A 434 12.31 7.91 19.53
C ARG A 434 13.50 7.90 18.56
N MET A 435 13.51 8.81 17.57
CA MET A 435 14.66 8.99 16.67
C MET A 435 15.91 9.43 17.42
N GLU A 436 15.81 10.41 18.32
CA GLU A 436 16.92 10.94 19.12
C GLU A 436 17.59 9.84 19.97
N LYS A 437 16.81 8.90 20.52
CA LYS A 437 17.35 7.74 21.25
C LYS A 437 18.14 6.78 20.36
N ALA A 438 17.69 6.58 19.12
CA ALA A 438 18.35 5.68 18.16
C ALA A 438 19.50 6.35 17.39
N ALA A 439 19.46 7.67 17.26
CA ALA A 439 20.39 8.51 16.54
C ALA A 439 20.63 9.84 17.30
N PRO A 440 21.48 9.85 18.34
CA PRO A 440 21.78 11.05 19.11
C PRO A 440 22.30 12.18 18.23
N GLY A 441 21.73 13.38 18.40
CA GLY A 441 21.96 14.51 17.51
C GLY A 441 21.05 14.53 16.30
N PHE A 442 20.02 13.67 16.21
CA PHE A 442 19.04 13.72 15.12
C PHE A 442 18.35 15.08 15.04
N GLY A 443 17.87 15.59 16.18
CA GLY A 443 17.15 16.86 16.23
C GLY A 443 17.98 18.05 15.73
N THR A 444 19.30 18.04 15.91
CA THR A 444 20.18 19.12 15.43
C THR A 444 20.41 19.06 13.92
N ARG A 445 20.14 17.92 13.27
CA ARG A 445 20.19 17.75 11.81
C ARG A 445 18.91 18.20 11.12
N VAL A 446 17.79 18.32 11.84
CA VAL A 446 16.50 18.68 11.24
C VAL A 446 16.50 20.16 10.82
N SER A 447 16.53 20.41 9.52
CA SER A 447 16.42 21.76 8.97
C SER A 447 14.97 22.18 8.71
N ALA A 448 14.09 21.20 8.40
CA ALA A 448 12.66 21.42 8.25
C ALA A 448 11.89 20.12 8.54
N ARG A 449 10.64 20.24 9.00
CA ARG A 449 9.72 19.11 9.16
C ARG A 449 8.31 19.42 8.69
N ARG A 450 7.60 18.39 8.21
CA ARG A 450 6.16 18.43 7.90
C ARG A 450 5.48 17.26 8.60
N ILE A 451 4.33 17.51 9.22
CA ILE A 451 3.52 16.48 9.87
C ILE A 451 2.25 16.29 9.03
N LEU A 452 1.95 15.04 8.71
CA LEU A 452 0.71 14.63 8.05
C LEU A 452 -0.05 13.72 9.00
N GLY A 453 -1.12 14.26 9.59
CA GLY A 453 -2.06 13.52 10.41
C GLY A 453 -3.23 12.97 9.61
N PRO A 454 -4.21 12.36 10.31
CA PRO A 454 -5.39 11.76 9.70
C PRO A 454 -6.17 12.72 8.79
N HIS A 455 -6.41 13.94 9.27
CA HIS A 455 -7.17 14.95 8.54
C HIS A 455 -6.37 15.52 7.36
N GLU A 456 -5.07 15.74 7.51
CA GLU A 456 -4.20 16.22 6.43
C GLU A 456 -4.07 15.19 5.32
N MET A 457 -3.96 13.90 5.67
CA MET A 457 -3.90 12.81 4.69
C MET A 457 -5.20 12.70 3.89
N GLU A 458 -6.35 12.73 4.57
CA GLU A 458 -7.66 12.67 3.91
C GLU A 458 -7.92 13.91 3.04
N ALA A 459 -7.54 15.10 3.50
CA ALA A 459 -7.67 16.33 2.72
C ALA A 459 -6.82 16.31 1.43
N ARG A 460 -5.64 15.69 1.46
CA ARG A 460 -4.76 15.54 0.28
C ARG A 460 -5.21 14.42 -0.64
N ASN A 461 -5.91 13.42 -0.13
CA ASN A 461 -6.47 12.31 -0.90
C ASN A 461 -7.70 11.74 -0.16
N ALA A 462 -8.89 12.04 -0.69
CA ALA A 462 -10.17 11.65 -0.10
C ALA A 462 -10.39 10.14 0.03
N ASN A 463 -9.52 9.30 -0.57
CA ASN A 463 -9.55 7.85 -0.36
C ASN A 463 -8.87 7.41 0.95
N LEU A 464 -8.08 8.27 1.58
CA LEU A 464 -7.36 8.00 2.84
C LEU A 464 -8.22 8.40 4.04
N VAL A 465 -9.42 7.83 4.13
CA VAL A 465 -10.44 8.18 5.14
C VAL A 465 -9.85 8.05 6.55
N GLY A 466 -9.84 9.15 7.30
CA GLY A 466 -9.23 9.21 8.63
C GLY A 466 -7.75 8.83 8.64
N GLY A 467 -7.00 9.09 7.57
CA GLY A 467 -5.57 8.72 7.46
C GLY A 467 -5.31 7.22 7.27
N ALA A 468 -6.33 6.45 6.90
CA ALA A 468 -6.20 5.03 6.62
C ALA A 468 -5.58 4.77 5.25
N ILE A 469 -4.54 3.94 5.21
CA ILE A 469 -3.72 3.75 4.01
C ILE A 469 -4.05 2.46 3.25
N ASN A 470 -4.83 1.55 3.84
CA ASN A 470 -5.19 0.27 3.22
C ASN A 470 -6.61 0.24 2.63
N GLY A 471 -7.41 1.29 2.85
CA GLY A 471 -8.78 1.39 2.35
C GLY A 471 -9.74 0.36 2.96
N GLY A 472 -9.44 -0.09 4.18
CA GLY A 472 -10.17 -1.09 4.96
C GLY A 472 -9.24 -2.09 5.66
N THR A 473 -9.62 -2.51 6.88
CA THR A 473 -8.82 -3.41 7.75
C THR A 473 -8.41 -4.72 7.05
N ALA A 474 -7.17 -5.16 7.28
CA ALA A 474 -6.62 -6.46 6.85
C ALA A 474 -7.02 -7.62 7.78
N GLN A 475 -7.86 -7.38 8.80
CA GLN A 475 -8.34 -8.43 9.69
C GLN A 475 -9.23 -9.45 8.97
N LEU A 476 -9.16 -10.71 9.44
CA LEU A 476 -9.73 -11.88 8.77
C LEU A 476 -11.23 -11.75 8.45
N HIS A 477 -12.01 -11.09 9.33
CA HIS A 477 -13.46 -10.90 9.13
C HIS A 477 -13.81 -9.96 7.98
N GLN A 478 -12.86 -9.18 7.46
CA GLN A 478 -13.05 -8.28 6.32
C GLN A 478 -12.07 -8.54 5.17
N GLN A 479 -11.43 -9.72 5.13
CA GLN A 479 -10.57 -10.14 4.02
C GLN A 479 -11.25 -11.15 3.10
N LEU A 480 -10.59 -11.43 1.97
CA LEU A 480 -11.04 -12.40 0.97
C LEU A 480 -12.46 -12.06 0.47
N VAL A 481 -13.39 -13.02 0.53
CA VAL A 481 -14.79 -12.88 0.08
C VAL A 481 -15.61 -11.90 0.91
N PHE A 482 -15.12 -11.50 2.08
CA PHE A 482 -15.80 -10.56 2.95
C PHE A 482 -15.46 -9.10 2.60
N ARG A 483 -14.48 -8.85 1.72
CA ARG A 483 -14.04 -7.50 1.32
C ARG A 483 -14.74 -7.03 0.03
N PRO A 484 -15.42 -5.86 0.00
CA PRO A 484 -15.59 -4.91 1.10
C PRO A 484 -16.65 -5.35 2.12
N THR A 485 -17.69 -6.04 1.67
CA THR A 485 -18.69 -6.67 2.55
C THR A 485 -19.15 -8.01 1.96
N PRO A 486 -19.68 -8.93 2.79
CA PRO A 486 -20.23 -10.19 2.32
C PRO A 486 -21.22 -10.02 1.15
N GLY A 487 -21.01 -10.81 0.08
CA GLY A 487 -21.80 -10.72 -1.16
C GLY A 487 -21.24 -9.75 -2.21
N LEU A 488 -20.21 -8.97 -1.88
CA LEU A 488 -19.46 -8.11 -2.80
C LEU A 488 -17.97 -8.49 -2.86
N GLY A 489 -17.63 -9.74 -2.50
CA GLY A 489 -16.25 -10.26 -2.45
C GLY A 489 -15.50 -10.35 -3.79
N ARG A 490 -16.12 -9.95 -4.88
CA ARG A 490 -15.53 -9.88 -6.22
C ARG A 490 -15.50 -8.43 -6.69
N ALA A 491 -14.88 -8.17 -7.84
CA ALA A 491 -14.81 -6.81 -8.38
C ALA A 491 -16.18 -6.27 -8.85
N GLU A 492 -17.14 -7.16 -9.14
CA GLU A 492 -18.50 -6.80 -9.53
C GLU A 492 -19.28 -6.13 -8.39
N THR A 493 -20.07 -5.12 -8.76
CA THR A 493 -21.11 -4.56 -7.88
C THR A 493 -22.49 -5.13 -8.23
N PHE A 494 -23.52 -4.73 -7.48
CA PHE A 494 -24.91 -5.07 -7.81
C PHE A 494 -25.44 -4.31 -9.06
N LEU A 495 -24.77 -3.23 -9.50
CA LEU A 495 -25.09 -2.52 -10.73
C LEU A 495 -24.30 -3.11 -11.89
N ARG A 496 -25.01 -3.46 -12.97
CA ARG A 496 -24.37 -4.01 -14.16
C ARG A 496 -23.43 -2.98 -14.77
N GLY A 497 -22.21 -3.40 -15.11
CA GLY A 497 -21.22 -2.53 -15.73
C GLY A 497 -20.50 -1.59 -14.76
N LEU A 498 -20.77 -1.66 -13.45
CA LEU A 498 -20.00 -0.96 -12.42
C LEU A 498 -19.14 -1.97 -11.64
N TYR A 499 -17.86 -1.66 -11.50
CA TYR A 499 -16.87 -2.50 -10.82
C TYR A 499 -16.11 -1.69 -9.78
N LEU A 500 -15.87 -2.28 -8.61
CA LEU A 500 -14.98 -1.72 -7.59
C LEU A 500 -13.56 -2.22 -7.86
N GLY A 501 -12.67 -1.29 -8.18
CA GLY A 501 -11.28 -1.55 -8.56
C GLY A 501 -10.26 -0.95 -7.61
N SER A 502 -10.63 -0.59 -6.38
CA SER A 502 -9.77 0.08 -5.41
C SER A 502 -9.22 -0.86 -4.34
N SER A 503 -8.37 -0.34 -3.45
CA SER A 503 -7.89 -1.06 -2.27
C SER A 503 -9.01 -1.53 -1.33
N SER A 504 -10.23 -0.99 -1.43
CA SER A 504 -11.37 -1.52 -0.69
C SER A 504 -11.92 -2.83 -1.26
N ALA A 505 -11.47 -3.29 -2.43
CA ALA A 505 -11.75 -4.62 -2.96
C ALA A 505 -10.59 -5.59 -2.68
N HIS A 506 -10.88 -6.90 -2.67
CA HIS A 506 -9.86 -7.93 -2.61
C HIS A 506 -8.87 -7.80 -3.79
N PRO A 507 -7.54 -7.90 -3.59
CA PRO A 507 -6.83 -8.37 -2.38
C PRO A 507 -6.56 -7.37 -1.25
N GLY A 508 -6.94 -6.11 -1.41
CA GLY A 508 -6.81 -5.10 -0.35
C GLY A 508 -5.75 -4.04 -0.65
N GLY A 509 -5.19 -3.50 0.44
CA GLY A 509 -4.17 -2.45 0.41
C GLY A 509 -2.81 -2.92 -0.12
N GLY A 510 -1.97 -1.94 -0.46
CA GLY A 510 -0.67 -2.17 -1.09
C GLY A 510 -0.64 -1.79 -2.57
N VAL A 511 0.52 -1.30 -3.03
CA VAL A 511 0.71 -0.88 -4.43
C VAL A 511 1.06 -2.09 -5.28
N HIS A 512 0.04 -2.79 -5.77
CA HIS A 512 0.21 -3.99 -6.62
C HIS A 512 -0.70 -4.03 -7.87
N GLY A 513 -1.69 -3.12 -7.98
CA GLY A 513 -2.59 -3.04 -9.14
C GLY A 513 -3.67 -4.12 -9.24
N ALA A 514 -3.65 -5.12 -8.36
CA ALA A 514 -4.53 -6.28 -8.45
C ALA A 514 -6.04 -5.98 -8.41
N PRO A 515 -6.58 -5.13 -7.51
CA PRO A 515 -8.00 -4.78 -7.53
C PRO A 515 -8.46 -4.21 -8.88
N GLY A 516 -7.69 -3.28 -9.45
CA GLY A 516 -7.98 -2.69 -10.74
C GLY A 516 -7.88 -3.69 -11.89
N MET A 517 -6.85 -4.54 -11.89
CA MET A 517 -6.71 -5.64 -12.85
C MET A 517 -7.90 -6.61 -12.78
N ASN A 518 -8.38 -6.93 -11.59
CA ASN A 518 -9.53 -7.82 -11.37
C ASN A 518 -10.83 -7.18 -11.90
N ALA A 519 -11.04 -5.89 -11.65
CA ALA A 519 -12.16 -5.13 -12.20
C ALA A 519 -12.13 -5.06 -13.74
N ALA A 520 -10.97 -4.77 -14.34
CA ALA A 520 -10.80 -4.74 -15.80
C ALA A 520 -11.10 -6.10 -16.45
N ARG A 521 -10.61 -7.20 -15.85
CA ARG A 521 -10.88 -8.56 -16.33
C ARG A 521 -12.35 -8.93 -16.25
N ALA A 522 -13.03 -8.57 -15.16
CA ALA A 522 -14.47 -8.78 -15.00
C ALA A 522 -15.25 -8.00 -16.07
N ALA A 523 -14.88 -6.74 -16.31
CA ALA A 523 -15.46 -5.90 -17.35
C ALA A 523 -15.33 -6.52 -18.76
N LEU A 524 -14.12 -6.97 -19.12
CA LEU A 524 -13.85 -7.63 -20.39
C LEU A 524 -14.65 -8.93 -20.55
N ALA A 525 -14.73 -9.74 -19.50
CA ALA A 525 -15.49 -10.99 -19.53
C ALA A 525 -16.99 -10.74 -19.78
N HIS A 526 -17.59 -9.78 -19.08
CA HIS A 526 -19.01 -9.45 -19.26
C HIS A 526 -19.33 -8.83 -20.62
N ALA A 527 -18.44 -8.00 -21.16
CA ALA A 527 -18.61 -7.45 -22.50
C ALA A 527 -18.63 -8.55 -23.58
N ARG A 528 -17.76 -9.57 -23.45
CA ARG A 528 -17.75 -10.73 -24.36
C ARG A 528 -19.05 -11.51 -24.29
N VAL A 529 -19.54 -11.84 -23.09
CA VAL A 529 -20.79 -12.59 -22.90
C VAL A 529 -21.98 -11.83 -23.50
N ARG A 530 -22.05 -10.51 -23.31
CA ARG A 530 -23.13 -9.68 -23.89
C ARG A 530 -23.15 -9.70 -25.41
N ARG A 531 -21.99 -9.78 -26.07
CA ARG A 531 -21.89 -9.88 -27.53
C ARG A 531 -22.50 -11.18 -28.05
N PHE A 532 -22.34 -12.29 -27.30
CA PHE A 532 -22.91 -13.59 -27.66
C PHE A 532 -24.41 -13.73 -27.38
N ILE A 533 -24.97 -12.98 -26.43
CA ILE A 533 -26.42 -13.03 -26.11
C ILE A 533 -27.23 -12.12 -27.05
N ARG A 534 -26.60 -11.13 -27.68
CA ARG A 534 -27.25 -10.16 -28.57
C ARG A 534 -27.06 -10.42 -30.07
N GLY A 535 -26.17 -11.34 -30.45
CA GLY A 535 -26.01 -11.82 -31.82
C GLY A 535 -26.57 -13.22 -31.90
#